data_AF-F8C2G9-F1
#
_entry.id   AF-F8C2G9-F1
#
_cell.length_a   1.000
_cell.length_b   1.000
_cell.length_c   1.000
_cell.angle_alpha   90.00
_cell.angle_beta   90.00
_cell.angle_gamma   90.00
#
_symmetry.space_group_name_H-M   'P 1'
#
loop_
_entity.id
_entity.type
_entity.pdbx_description
1 polymer ?
#
loop_
_entity_poly.entity_id
_entity_poly.type
_entity_poly.pdbx_seq_one_letter_code
_entity_poly.pdbx_strand_id
1 'polypeptide(L)' 'MNSKKHKHHHAGKSSRSIISVSKVFDLLNLPQGIVFLDAGCGDGYFSIEASLRLGKESFLVLRNSFY' A
#
# COMPACT_ATOMS: atom_id res chain seq x y z
N MET A 1 20.63 -25.13 24.71
CA MET A 1 20.05 -24.93 23.36
C MET A 1 19.64 -23.47 23.24
N ASN A 2 20.39 -22.67 22.50
CA ASN A 2 20.14 -21.23 22.35
C ASN A 2 19.34 -21.04 21.06
N SER A 3 18.02 -20.85 21.16
CA SER A 3 17.17 -20.60 20.00
C SER A 3 17.48 -19.20 19.47
N LYS A 4 18.40 -19.13 18.49
CA LYS A 4 18.58 -17.93 17.65
C LYS A 4 17.23 -17.66 17.00
N LYS A 5 16.43 -16.75 17.59
CA LYS A 5 15.31 -16.12 16.90
C LYS A 5 15.89 -15.51 15.63
N HIS A 6 15.61 -16.12 14.49
CA HIS A 6 15.80 -15.48 13.20
C HIS A 6 14.87 -14.27 13.20
N LYS A 7 15.35 -13.12 13.69
CA LYS A 7 14.70 -11.85 13.42
C LYS A 7 14.66 -11.76 11.90
N HIS A 8 13.48 -11.73 11.31
CA HIS A 8 13.32 -11.47 9.89
C HIS A 8 13.99 -10.11 9.60
N HIS A 9 15.22 -10.12 9.10
CA HIS A 9 16.10 -8.96 8.97
C HIS A 9 15.77 -8.09 7.75
N HIS A 10 14.63 -8.31 7.12
CA HIS A 10 14.21 -7.60 5.92
C HIS A 10 12.81 -7.05 6.15
N ALA A 11 12.72 -6.04 7.02
CA ALA A 11 11.64 -5.07 6.88
C ALA A 11 11.77 -4.52 5.45
N GLY A 12 10.78 -4.78 4.60
CA GLY A 12 10.81 -4.33 3.20
C GLY A 12 11.15 -2.84 3.11
N LYS A 13 11.79 -2.42 2.01
CA LYS A 13 12.05 -0.99 1.78
C LYS A 13 10.72 -0.28 1.55
N SER A 14 10.56 0.92 2.13
CA SER A 14 9.36 1.73 1.90
C SER A 14 9.29 2.16 0.44
N SER A 15 8.13 1.94 -0.20
CA SER A 15 7.86 2.46 -1.55
C SER A 15 8.02 3.97 -1.64
N ARG A 16 7.77 4.71 -0.54
CA ARG A 16 7.87 6.17 -0.48
C ARG A 16 9.27 6.71 -0.82
N SER A 17 10.32 5.93 -0.60
CA SER A 17 11.71 6.35 -0.92
C SER A 17 12.11 6.06 -2.37
N ILE A 18 11.28 5.35 -3.13
CA ILE A 18 11.62 4.86 -4.48
C ILE A 18 10.66 5.42 -5.53
N ILE A 19 9.37 5.52 -5.21
CA ILE A 19 8.31 5.91 -6.14
C ILE A 19 7.37 6.96 -5.55
N SER A 20 6.87 7.84 -6.44
CA SER A 20 5.84 8.83 -6.12
C SER A 20 4.46 8.24 -6.38
N VAL A 21 3.67 8.05 -5.33
CA VAL A 21 2.30 7.49 -5.44
C VAL A 21 1.41 8.29 -6.38
N SER A 22 1.47 9.62 -6.32
CA SER A 22 0.68 10.50 -7.20
C SER A 22 0.99 10.25 -8.69
N LYS A 23 2.28 10.16 -9.06
CA LYS A 23 2.70 9.82 -10.43
C LYS A 23 2.25 8.43 -10.85
N VAL A 24 2.27 7.46 -9.93
CA VAL A 24 1.78 6.11 -10.22
C VAL A 24 0.29 6.15 -10.55
N PHE A 25 -0.53 6.86 -9.78
CA PHE A 25 -1.96 6.98 -10.07
C PHE A 25 -2.25 7.75 -11.36
N ASP A 26 -1.48 8.79 -11.68
CA ASP A 26 -1.59 9.50 -12.97
C ASP A 26 -1.35 8.56 -14.15
N LEU A 27 -0.35 7.68 -14.05
CA LEU A 27 -0.01 6.71 -15.11
C LEU A 27 -1.02 5.56 -15.20
N LEU A 28 -1.58 5.11 -14.09
CA LEU A 28 -2.55 4.02 -14.06
C LEU A 28 -3.92 4.44 -14.60
N ASN A 29 -4.26 5.74 -14.54
CA ASN A 29 -5.52 6.32 -15.00
C ASN A 29 -6.75 5.47 -14.60
N LEU A 30 -6.83 5.15 -13.31
CA LEU A 30 -7.83 4.23 -12.78
C LEU A 30 -9.25 4.84 -12.85
N PRO A 31 -10.29 4.02 -13.12
CA PRO A 31 -11.65 4.50 -13.13
C PRO A 31 -12.12 4.95 -11.72
N GLN A 32 -13.08 5.87 -11.68
CA GLN A 32 -13.80 6.20 -10.45
C GLN A 32 -14.72 5.05 -10.04
N GLY A 33 -14.98 4.89 -8.74
CA GLY A 33 -15.94 3.90 -8.21
C GLY A 33 -15.46 2.45 -8.24
N ILE A 34 -14.17 2.20 -8.45
CA ILE A 34 -13.62 0.83 -8.51
C ILE A 34 -13.46 0.19 -7.13
N VAL A 35 -13.31 -1.13 -7.14
CA VAL A 35 -12.74 -1.87 -6.00
C VAL A 35 -11.22 -1.86 -6.15
N PHE A 36 -10.50 -1.39 -5.13
CA PHE A 36 -9.04 -1.31 -5.12
C PHE A 36 -8.46 -2.02 -3.88
N LEU A 37 -7.52 -2.95 -4.11
CA LEU A 37 -6.85 -3.74 -3.08
C LEU A 37 -5.42 -3.23 -2.84
N ASP A 38 -5.17 -2.69 -1.64
CA ASP A 38 -3.84 -2.38 -1.15
C ASP A 38 -3.36 -3.53 -0.25
N ALA A 39 -2.62 -4.47 -0.84
CA ALA A 39 -2.19 -5.70 -0.18
C ALA A 39 -1.04 -5.51 0.83
N GLY A 40 -0.49 -4.30 0.93
CA GLY A 40 0.65 -3.97 1.81
C GLY A 40 0.51 -2.56 2.34
N CYS A 41 -0.67 -2.22 2.88
CA CYS A 41 -1.05 -0.82 3.09
C CYS A 41 -0.12 -0.09 4.06
N GLY A 42 0.50 -0.77 5.02
CA GLY A 42 1.48 -0.18 5.92
C GLY A 42 0.95 1.09 6.62
N ASP A 43 1.60 2.22 6.38
CA ASP A 43 1.20 3.56 6.87
C ASP A 43 0.07 4.22 6.07
N GLY A 44 -0.46 3.53 5.06
CA GLY A 44 -1.52 3.98 4.17
C GLY A 44 -1.03 4.74 2.94
N TYR A 45 0.27 4.72 2.59
CA TYR A 45 0.82 5.54 1.51
C TYR A 45 0.05 5.45 0.18
N PHE A 46 -0.33 4.24 -0.25
CA PHE A 46 -1.15 4.03 -1.45
C PHE A 46 -2.64 4.21 -1.18
N SER A 47 -3.11 3.67 -0.05
CA SER A 47 -4.52 3.74 0.37
C SER A 47 -5.06 5.17 0.46
N ILE A 48 -4.26 6.12 0.95
CA ILE A 48 -4.64 7.53 1.07
C ILE A 48 -4.73 8.19 -0.31
N GLU A 49 -3.78 7.94 -1.21
CA GLU A 49 -3.87 8.47 -2.58
C GLU A 49 -5.09 7.89 -3.30
N ALA A 50 -5.35 6.60 -3.12
CA ALA A 50 -6.50 5.91 -3.68
C ALA A 50 -7.83 6.54 -3.21
N SER A 51 -7.97 6.85 -1.92
CA SER A 51 -9.21 7.43 -1.38
C SER A 51 -9.49 8.83 -1.90
N LEU A 52 -8.43 9.61 -2.20
CA LEU A 52 -8.56 10.95 -2.79
C LEU A 52 -8.92 10.87 -4.28
N ARG A 53 -8.43 9.85 -5.00
CA ARG A 53 -8.51 9.79 -6.45
C ARG A 53 -9.60 8.90 -7.02
N LEU A 54 -10.05 7.85 -6.32
CA LEU A 54 -11.00 6.87 -6.90
C LEU A 54 -12.47 7.23 -6.64
N GLY A 55 -12.74 8.30 -5.89
CA GLY A 55 -14.08 8.82 -5.67
C GLY A 55 -14.87 8.10 -4.58
N LYS A 56 -15.99 8.69 -4.16
CA LYS A 56 -16.76 8.28 -2.97
C LYS A 56 -17.39 6.88 -3.08
N GLU A 57 -17.70 6.45 -4.30
CA GLU A 57 -18.31 5.13 -4.56
C GLU A 57 -17.26 4.01 -4.63
N SER A 58 -15.96 4.33 -4.50
CA SER A 58 -14.91 3.31 -4.51
C SER A 58 -14.88 2.51 -3.21
N PHE A 59 -14.50 1.23 -3.33
CA PHE A 59 -14.33 0.35 -2.19
C PHE A 59 -12.84 -0.03 -2.04
N LEU A 60 -12.24 0.39 -0.93
CA LEU A 60 -10.83 0.17 -0.64
C LEU A 60 -10.66 -1.03 0.30
N VAL A 61 -10.00 -2.08 -0.16
CA VAL A 61 -9.62 -3.23 0.66
C VAL A 61 -8.17 -3.05 1.10
N LEU A 62 -7.96 -2.87 2.39
CA LEU A 62 -6.63 -2.58 2.95
C LEU A 62 -6.15 -3.78 3.76
N ARG A 63 -5.02 -4.38 3.38
CA ARG A 63 -4.40 -5.48 4.11
C ARG A 63 -3.07 -5.02 4.67
N ASN A 64 -2.99 -4.94 6.00
CA ASN A 64 -1.73 -4.72 6.70
C ASN A 64 -1.15 -6.05 7.18
N SER A 65 0.14 -6.28 6.96
CA SER A 65 0.86 -7.44 7.48
C SER A 65 1.53 -7.09 8.79
N PHE A 66 0.90 -7.49 9.89
CA PHE A 66 1.57 -7.60 11.18
C PHE A 66 2.45 -8.86 11.14
N TYR A 67 3.76 -8.68 11.05
CA TYR A 67 4.77 -9.73 11.24
C TYR A 67 5.43 -9.58 12.60
#